data_AF-A0AA35S6E1-F1
#
_entry.id   AF-A0AA35S6E1-F1
#
_cell.length_a   1.000
_cell.length_b   1.000
_cell.length_c   1.000
_cell.angle_alpha   90.00
_cell.angle_beta   90.00
_cell.angle_gamma   90.00
#
_symmetry.space_group_name_H-M   'P 1'
#
loop_
_entity.id
_entity.type
_entity.pdbx_description
1 polymer ?
#
loop_
_entity_poly.entity_id
_entity_poly.type
_entity_poly.pdbx_seq_one_letter_code
_entity_poly.pdbx_strand_id
1 'polypeptide(L)'
;MVDVVCDNFTALLPRIEQCIRECDFVAVDTEFTGLHATSEDEVSLFDTMEQRYGKLKKFAEKFIICQLGLAMFTNDAKSTYKYVAHSFNFYVCPRPKGNMDVRFSFQASNVDFLCDHNFNFNKMFYEGVHYLSSRQEKLVRAEDESLDDKEVEEMLGLTKVFRILERAGKPLVGHNMLCDLALIYQSFCQPLPETYEEFKAEIHQIFPVIIDTKHLCFAVQKRLSQTKLLEFTSLTDLCGALGSQRGTFYALFSPEVSHGEQCHRYSGERVFHEAGFDAYCAGFVFLRVAHLLAMKNVKSTEAQAIHLRRYFKLMEPFINRINLIRGPIHYIDLVARDPPLIRSPWLVVSTPDRSQLTLQLLQKELNCVMDVRQLTPILGRHCCQL
;
A
#
# COMPACT_ATOMS: atom_id res chain seq x y z
N MET A 1 -10.71 17.01 1.47
CA MET A 1 -10.76 15.59 1.84
C MET A 1 -11.68 15.52 3.04
N VAL A 2 -12.28 14.36 3.32
CA VAL A 2 -13.12 14.19 4.52
C VAL A 2 -12.39 13.37 5.57
N ASP A 3 -12.10 14.01 6.72
CA ASP A 3 -11.66 13.29 7.91
C ASP A 3 -12.85 12.58 8.51
N VAL A 4 -12.72 11.26 8.66
CA VAL A 4 -13.72 10.37 9.22
C VAL A 4 -13.24 9.94 10.61
N VAL A 5 -14.01 10.34 11.60
CA VAL A 5 -13.80 10.11 13.04
C VAL A 5 -15.08 9.53 13.65
N CYS A 6 -15.03 9.08 14.91
CA CYS A 6 -16.16 8.38 15.53
C CYS A 6 -17.47 9.19 15.49
N ASP A 7 -17.40 10.50 15.70
CA ASP A 7 -18.58 11.38 15.78
C ASP A 7 -19.30 11.56 14.44
N ASN A 8 -18.57 11.52 13.32
CA ASN A 8 -19.15 11.71 11.99
C ASN A 8 -19.26 10.42 11.16
N PHE A 9 -18.67 9.31 11.62
CA PHE A 9 -18.61 8.04 10.89
C PHE A 9 -19.99 7.54 10.47
N THR A 10 -20.95 7.46 11.39
CA THR A 10 -22.30 6.95 11.12
C THR A 10 -23.03 7.80 10.08
N ALA A 11 -22.87 9.12 10.13
CA ALA A 11 -23.50 10.03 9.18
C ALA A 11 -22.85 9.96 7.78
N LEU A 12 -21.54 9.69 7.71
CA LEU A 12 -20.80 9.60 6.45
C LEU A 12 -20.87 8.22 5.79
N LEU A 13 -21.16 7.16 6.56
CA LEU A 13 -21.16 5.79 6.07
C LEU A 13 -22.02 5.57 4.81
N PRO A 14 -23.27 6.07 4.70
CA PRO A 14 -24.06 5.91 3.47
C PRO A 14 -23.40 6.57 2.25
N ARG A 15 -22.73 7.70 2.44
CA ARG A 15 -22.00 8.39 1.36
C ARG A 15 -20.76 7.61 0.95
N ILE A 16 -20.01 7.08 1.92
CA ILE A 16 -18.83 6.24 1.67
C ILE A 16 -19.24 5.00 0.88
N GLU A 17 -20.31 4.31 1.30
CA GLU A 17 -20.85 3.14 0.61
C GLU A 17 -21.26 3.48 -0.83
N GLN A 18 -21.98 4.58 -1.02
CA GLN A 18 -22.34 5.05 -2.36
C GLN A 18 -21.10 5.27 -3.23
N CYS A 19 -20.09 5.99 -2.73
CA CYS A 19 -18.85 6.23 -3.45
C CYS A 19 -18.14 4.94 -3.84
N ILE A 20 -18.04 3.95 -2.94
CA ILE A 20 -17.41 2.65 -3.23
C ILE A 20 -18.20 1.90 -4.31
N ARG A 21 -19.52 1.88 -4.23
CA ARG A 21 -20.37 1.17 -5.19
C ARG A 21 -20.30 1.79 -6.59
N GLU A 22 -20.31 3.11 -6.69
CA GLU A 22 -20.34 3.86 -7.95
C GLU A 22 -18.96 3.98 -8.61
N CYS A 23 -17.88 3.92 -7.84
CA CYS A 23 -16.54 4.09 -8.40
C CYS A 23 -16.13 2.96 -9.35
N ASP A 24 -15.16 3.24 -10.21
CA ASP A 24 -14.60 2.24 -11.10
C ASP A 24 -13.47 1.44 -10.43
N PHE A 25 -12.70 2.10 -9.55
CA PHE A 25 -11.66 1.47 -8.74
C PHE A 25 -11.42 2.28 -7.46
N VAL A 26 -10.82 1.61 -6.47
CA VAL A 26 -10.45 2.20 -5.18
C VAL A 26 -8.94 2.20 -5.07
N ALA A 27 -8.36 3.33 -4.68
CA ALA A 27 -6.98 3.39 -4.24
C ALA A 27 -6.91 3.44 -2.71
N VAL A 28 -5.91 2.79 -2.14
CA VAL A 28 -5.70 2.68 -0.69
C VAL A 28 -4.26 2.98 -0.33
N ASP A 29 -4.10 3.55 0.85
CA ASP A 29 -2.83 3.75 1.54
C ASP A 29 -3.12 3.81 3.05
N THR A 30 -2.16 3.45 3.89
CA THR A 30 -2.33 3.47 5.34
C THR A 30 -1.11 4.09 6.03
N GLU A 31 -1.38 4.80 7.13
CA GLU A 31 -0.35 5.17 8.10
C GLU A 31 -0.40 4.18 9.26
N PHE A 32 0.77 3.73 9.72
CA PHE A 32 0.90 2.71 10.78
C PHE A 32 1.78 3.19 11.93
N THR A 33 1.68 2.52 13.09
CA THR A 33 2.38 2.92 14.33
C THR A 33 3.86 2.54 14.39
N GLY A 34 4.37 1.79 13.40
CA GLY A 34 5.78 1.39 13.28
C GLY A 34 6.04 0.62 12.00
N LEU A 35 7.26 0.09 11.83
CA LEU A 35 7.71 -0.62 10.61
C LEU A 35 8.40 -1.96 10.89
N HIS A 36 9.15 -2.07 12.00
CA HIS A 36 9.87 -3.31 12.36
C HIS A 36 9.71 -3.61 13.85
N ALA A 37 9.43 -4.88 14.19
CA ALA A 37 9.15 -5.27 15.56
C ALA A 37 10.42 -5.24 16.44
N THR A 38 11.55 -5.64 15.86
CA THR A 38 12.90 -5.60 16.44
C THR A 38 13.93 -5.35 15.32
N SER A 39 15.18 -5.03 15.68
CA SER A 39 16.27 -4.91 14.70
C SER A 39 16.58 -6.21 13.95
N GLU A 40 16.26 -7.37 14.54
CA GLU A 40 16.41 -8.68 13.88
C GLU A 40 15.30 -8.95 12.84
N ASP A 41 14.18 -8.23 12.95
CA ASP A 41 13.06 -8.30 12.02
C ASP A 41 13.20 -7.29 10.86
N GLU A 42 14.34 -6.60 10.75
CA GLU A 42 14.66 -5.83 9.57
C GLU A 42 14.74 -6.74 8.35
N VAL A 43 14.21 -6.26 7.24
CA VAL A 43 14.15 -7.02 6.01
C VAL A 43 15.54 -7.14 5.37
N SER A 44 15.88 -8.36 4.94
CA SER A 44 17.17 -8.68 4.37
C SER A 44 17.03 -9.26 2.96
N LEU A 45 18.00 -8.95 2.11
CA LEU A 45 18.17 -9.53 0.79
C LEU A 45 18.39 -11.05 0.85
N PHE A 46 18.89 -11.55 1.97
CA PHE A 46 19.11 -12.97 2.23
C PHE A 46 17.87 -13.72 2.70
N ASP A 47 16.76 -13.02 2.95
CA ASP A 47 15.53 -13.66 3.42
C ASP A 47 14.92 -14.54 2.32
N THR A 48 14.51 -15.76 2.66
CA THR A 48 13.53 -16.50 1.85
C THR A 48 12.17 -15.82 1.93
N MET A 49 11.24 -16.19 1.04
CA MET A 49 9.89 -15.62 1.08
C MET A 49 9.14 -15.98 2.36
N GLU A 50 9.36 -17.17 2.91
CA GLU A 50 8.80 -17.60 4.20
C GLU A 50 9.38 -16.80 5.36
N GLN A 51 10.70 -16.53 5.37
CA GLN A 51 11.32 -15.68 6.38
C GLN A 51 10.82 -14.24 6.29
N ARG A 52 10.68 -13.73 5.06
CA ARG A 52 10.16 -12.40 4.79
C ARG A 52 8.71 -12.27 5.26
N TYR A 53 7.89 -13.28 5.00
CA TYR A 53 6.52 -13.35 5.48
C TYR A 53 6.46 -13.45 7.01
N GLY A 54 7.33 -14.25 7.64
CA GLY A 54 7.41 -14.33 9.10
C GLY A 54 7.68 -12.98 9.76
N LYS A 55 8.55 -12.16 9.17
CA LYS A 55 8.80 -10.77 9.62
C LYS A 55 7.56 -9.88 9.42
N LEU A 56 6.88 -9.99 8.28
CA LEU A 56 5.64 -9.26 7.99
C LEU A 56 4.52 -9.62 8.99
N LYS A 57 4.38 -10.90 9.34
CA LYS A 57 3.42 -11.38 10.35
C LYS A 57 3.67 -10.75 11.71
N LYS A 58 4.91 -10.84 12.22
CA LYS A 58 5.30 -10.21 13.50
C LYS A 58 5.08 -8.69 13.50
N PHE A 59 5.34 -8.03 12.38
CA PHE A 59 5.06 -6.61 12.18
C PHE A 59 3.56 -6.33 12.35
N ALA A 60 2.70 -7.05 11.63
CA ALA A 60 1.26 -6.85 11.67
C ALA A 60 0.65 -7.19 13.04
N GLU A 61 1.21 -8.15 13.77
CA GLU A 61 0.76 -8.49 15.14
C GLU A 61 1.09 -7.40 16.17
N LYS A 62 2.12 -6.59 15.92
CA LYS A 62 2.66 -5.62 16.90
C LYS A 62 2.21 -4.19 16.66
N PHE A 63 2.01 -3.81 15.41
CA PHE A 63 1.64 -2.46 14.99
C PHE A 63 0.23 -2.43 14.42
N ILE A 64 -0.38 -1.25 14.42
CA ILE A 64 -1.74 -1.04 13.94
C ILE A 64 -1.78 0.07 12.88
N ILE A 65 -2.88 0.11 12.13
CA ILE A 65 -3.24 1.25 11.30
C ILE A 65 -3.70 2.38 12.23
N CYS A 66 -3.08 3.55 12.13
CA CYS A 66 -3.54 4.76 12.82
C CYS A 66 -4.38 5.67 11.91
N GLN A 67 -4.18 5.58 10.60
CA GLN A 67 -5.03 6.22 9.60
C GLN A 67 -5.15 5.35 8.34
N LEU A 68 -6.38 5.16 7.86
CA LEU A 68 -6.67 4.50 6.58
C LEU A 68 -7.13 5.54 5.57
N GLY A 69 -6.46 5.58 4.41
CA GLY A 69 -6.78 6.43 3.30
C GLY A 69 -7.49 5.67 2.21
N LEU A 70 -8.67 6.13 1.77
CA LEU A 70 -9.36 5.60 0.61
C LEU A 70 -9.60 6.71 -0.40
N ALA A 71 -9.30 6.46 -1.68
CA ALA A 71 -9.62 7.35 -2.77
C ALA A 71 -10.41 6.59 -3.85
N MET A 72 -11.69 6.92 -4.01
CA MET A 72 -12.59 6.29 -4.97
C MET A 72 -12.61 7.09 -6.28
N PHE A 73 -12.16 6.46 -7.37
CA PHE A 73 -12.06 7.09 -8.69
C PHE A 73 -13.24 6.68 -9.56
N THR A 74 -13.96 7.68 -10.07
CA THR A 74 -15.12 7.47 -10.96
C THR A 74 -14.91 8.25 -12.25
N ASN A 75 -15.04 7.61 -13.40
CA ASN A 75 -15.03 8.26 -14.70
C ASN A 75 -16.31 9.11 -14.88
N ASP A 76 -16.15 10.33 -15.39
CA ASP A 76 -17.29 11.17 -15.74
C ASP A 76 -18.06 10.53 -16.90
N ALA A 77 -19.35 10.26 -16.70
CA ALA A 77 -20.21 9.68 -17.72
C ALA A 77 -20.23 10.49 -19.04
N LYS A 78 -19.90 11.79 -18.99
CA LYS A 78 -19.84 12.68 -20.15
C LYS A 78 -18.47 12.69 -20.84
N SER A 79 -17.43 12.10 -20.26
CA SER A 79 -16.07 12.10 -20.82
C SER A 79 -15.25 10.88 -20.39
N THR A 80 -14.65 10.20 -21.37
CA THR A 80 -13.85 8.99 -21.14
C THR A 80 -12.46 9.23 -20.53
N TYR A 81 -12.02 10.49 -20.45
CA TYR A 81 -10.71 10.86 -19.89
C TYR A 81 -10.80 11.76 -18.64
N LYS A 82 -12.01 12.15 -18.20
CA LYS A 82 -12.20 12.92 -16.96
C LYS A 82 -12.62 12.00 -15.83
N TYR A 83 -12.05 12.22 -14.65
CA TYR A 83 -12.31 11.42 -13.46
C TYR A 83 -12.57 12.35 -12.27
N VAL A 84 -13.36 11.85 -11.32
CA VAL A 84 -13.57 12.46 -10.01
C VAL A 84 -13.04 11.50 -8.95
N ALA A 85 -12.16 11.99 -8.09
CA ALA A 85 -11.64 11.26 -6.94
C ALA A 85 -12.30 11.75 -5.65
N HIS A 86 -12.94 10.83 -4.92
CA HIS A 86 -13.49 11.08 -3.59
C HIS A 86 -12.58 10.43 -2.54
N SER A 87 -11.87 11.25 -1.76
CA SER A 87 -10.90 10.80 -0.78
C SER A 87 -11.37 10.97 0.66
N PHE A 88 -11.17 9.94 1.47
CA PHE A 88 -11.52 9.86 2.88
C PHE A 88 -10.31 9.43 3.71
N ASN A 89 -10.13 10.07 4.87
CA ASN A 89 -9.16 9.69 5.88
C ASN A 89 -9.87 9.17 7.11
N PHE A 90 -9.77 7.88 7.37
CA PHE A 90 -10.30 7.30 8.59
C PHE A 90 -9.22 7.36 9.65
N TYR A 91 -9.43 8.12 10.72
CA TYR A 91 -8.61 7.98 11.93
C TYR A 91 -9.07 6.75 12.69
N VAL A 92 -8.14 5.88 13.07
CA VAL A 92 -8.45 4.55 13.58
C VAL A 92 -7.83 4.32 14.94
N CYS A 93 -8.60 3.75 15.87
CA CYS A 93 -8.07 3.34 17.18
C CYS A 93 -8.84 2.12 17.73
N PRO A 94 -8.16 1.02 18.10
CA PRO A 94 -8.80 -0.17 18.64
C PRO A 94 -9.22 0.04 20.11
N ARG A 95 -10.19 0.91 20.33
CA ARG A 95 -10.78 1.16 21.66
C ARG A 95 -11.35 -0.10 22.31
N PRO A 96 -11.30 -0.24 23.64
CA PRO A 96 -11.92 -1.37 24.29
C PRO A 96 -13.43 -1.47 23.99
N LYS A 97 -13.90 -2.68 23.65
CA LYS A 97 -15.30 -3.04 23.47
C LYS A 97 -15.53 -4.40 24.13
N GLY A 98 -16.54 -4.49 25.02
CA GLY A 98 -16.70 -5.67 25.87
C GLY A 98 -15.44 -5.94 26.70
N ASN A 99 -14.97 -7.18 26.72
CA ASN A 99 -13.75 -7.59 27.42
C ASN A 99 -12.47 -7.51 26.57
N MET A 100 -12.54 -6.95 25.35
CA MET A 100 -11.39 -6.88 24.46
C MET A 100 -10.54 -5.65 24.78
N ASP A 101 -9.32 -5.90 25.24
CA ASP A 101 -8.30 -4.89 25.46
C ASP A 101 -7.09 -5.15 24.55
N VAL A 102 -7.03 -4.43 23.43
CA VAL A 102 -6.01 -4.63 22.39
C VAL A 102 -4.72 -3.92 22.80
N ARG A 103 -3.63 -4.68 22.84
CA ARG A 103 -2.28 -4.13 23.04
C ARG A 103 -1.58 -3.96 21.70
N PHE A 104 -0.99 -2.79 21.49
CA PHE A 104 -0.20 -2.47 20.31
C PHE A 104 1.00 -1.62 20.69
N SER A 105 1.98 -1.52 19.80
CA SER A 105 3.22 -0.77 20.02
C SER A 105 3.33 0.45 19.10
N PHE A 106 4.17 1.41 19.53
CA PHE A 106 4.70 2.46 18.68
C PHE A 106 6.21 2.27 18.49
N GLN A 107 6.69 2.55 17.28
CA GLN A 107 8.10 2.72 17.01
C GLN A 107 8.44 4.21 17.09
N ALA A 108 9.38 4.59 17.97
CA ALA A 108 9.71 5.99 18.23
C ALA A 108 10.08 6.78 16.96
N SER A 109 10.90 6.22 16.07
CA SER A 109 11.27 6.86 14.82
C SER A 109 10.08 7.08 13.88
N ASN A 110 9.07 6.24 13.96
CA ASN A 110 7.86 6.36 13.14
C ASN A 110 6.91 7.42 13.72
N VAL A 111 6.83 7.52 15.05
CA VAL A 111 6.12 8.62 15.71
C VAL A 111 6.73 9.96 15.34
N ASP A 112 8.06 10.07 15.37
CA ASP A 112 8.80 11.28 14.98
C ASP A 112 8.50 11.66 13.53
N PHE A 113 8.59 10.69 12.61
CA PHE A 113 8.23 10.87 11.21
C PHE A 113 6.77 11.36 11.02
N LEU A 114 5.81 10.77 11.72
CA LEU A 114 4.41 11.21 11.65
C LEU A 114 4.22 12.62 12.22
N CYS A 115 4.97 12.99 13.28
CA CYS A 115 4.95 14.35 13.82
C CYS A 115 5.50 15.37 12.82
N ASP A 116 6.60 15.06 12.13
CA ASP A 116 7.19 15.91 11.08
C ASP A 116 6.20 16.19 9.94
N HIS A 117 5.26 15.27 9.71
CA HIS A 117 4.19 15.38 8.71
C HIS A 117 2.85 15.84 9.29
N ASN A 118 2.85 16.39 10.52
CA ASN A 118 1.69 16.97 11.19
C ASN A 118 0.53 15.97 11.44
N PHE A 119 0.84 14.68 11.62
CA PHE A 119 -0.16 13.69 12.00
C PHE A 119 -0.81 14.07 13.33
N ASN A 120 -2.15 14.03 13.37
CA ASN A 120 -2.90 14.39 14.56
C ASN A 120 -3.20 13.15 15.44
N PHE A 121 -2.30 12.87 16.39
CA PHE A 121 -2.50 11.79 17.37
C PHE A 121 -3.73 12.01 18.27
N ASN A 122 -4.15 13.26 18.51
CA ASN A 122 -5.37 13.52 19.28
C ASN A 122 -6.60 13.01 18.54
N LYS A 123 -6.69 13.23 17.22
CA LYS A 123 -7.77 12.66 16.39
C LYS A 123 -7.74 11.13 16.44
N MET A 124 -6.56 10.51 16.39
CA MET A 124 -6.43 9.05 16.53
C MET A 124 -6.99 8.57 17.88
N PHE A 125 -6.49 9.09 19.00
CA PHE A 125 -6.84 8.55 20.33
C PHE A 125 -8.21 8.99 20.86
N TYR A 126 -8.56 10.27 20.70
CA TYR A 126 -9.82 10.81 21.24
C TYR A 126 -11.00 10.65 20.31
N GLU A 127 -10.76 10.60 19.01
CA GLU A 127 -11.81 10.61 17.98
C GLU A 127 -11.72 9.41 17.01
N GLY A 128 -10.74 8.52 17.17
CA GLY A 128 -10.52 7.41 16.25
C GLY A 128 -11.72 6.46 16.20
N VAL A 129 -12.11 6.08 14.98
CA VAL A 129 -13.12 5.07 14.71
C VAL A 129 -12.59 3.71 15.17
N HIS A 130 -13.42 3.00 15.93
CA HIS A 130 -13.11 1.65 16.38
C HIS A 130 -13.29 0.63 15.24
N TYR A 131 -12.76 -0.59 15.41
CA TYR A 131 -12.96 -1.70 14.50
C TYR A 131 -12.85 -3.03 15.23
N LEU A 132 -13.55 -4.04 14.71
CA LEU A 132 -13.43 -5.42 15.15
C LEU A 132 -13.09 -6.33 13.98
N SER A 133 -12.04 -7.14 14.11
CA SER A 133 -11.78 -8.22 13.17
C SER A 133 -12.95 -9.23 13.17
N SER A 134 -13.11 -9.98 12.09
CA SER A 134 -14.08 -11.07 12.03
C SER A 134 -13.85 -12.13 13.11
N ARG A 135 -12.60 -12.34 13.55
CA ARG A 135 -12.29 -13.18 14.73
C ARG A 135 -12.81 -12.58 16.02
N GLN A 136 -12.60 -11.28 16.24
CA GLN A 136 -13.07 -10.59 17.44
C GLN A 136 -14.59 -10.53 17.52
N GLU A 137 -15.28 -10.27 16.40
CA GLU A 137 -16.74 -10.31 16.36
C GLU A 137 -17.29 -11.66 16.83
N LYS A 138 -16.71 -12.77 16.35
CA LYS A 138 -17.10 -14.13 16.78
C LYS A 138 -16.89 -14.35 18.28
N LEU A 139 -15.80 -13.81 18.84
CA LEU A 139 -15.54 -13.90 20.27
C LEU A 139 -16.56 -13.11 21.08
N VAL A 140 -16.88 -11.88 20.67
CA VAL A 140 -17.91 -11.05 21.33
C VAL A 140 -19.26 -11.77 21.35
N ARG A 141 -19.68 -12.35 20.22
CA ARG A 141 -20.93 -13.12 20.13
C ARG A 141 -20.94 -14.37 21.00
N ALA A 142 -19.78 -15.01 21.20
CA ALA A 142 -19.66 -16.20 22.03
C ALA A 142 -19.55 -15.87 23.54
N GLU A 143 -19.00 -14.70 23.89
CA GLU A 143 -18.90 -14.23 25.26
C GLU A 143 -20.25 -13.75 25.81
N ASP A 144 -21.07 -13.14 24.96
CA ASP A 144 -22.39 -12.64 25.32
C ASP A 144 -23.43 -13.00 24.24
N GLU A 145 -24.05 -14.17 24.43
CA GLU A 145 -25.13 -14.67 23.56
C GLU A 145 -26.43 -13.84 23.65
N SER A 146 -26.51 -12.89 24.60
CA SER A 146 -27.68 -12.01 24.75
C SER A 146 -27.65 -10.81 23.81
N LEU A 147 -26.49 -10.47 23.26
CA LEU A 147 -26.34 -9.39 22.30
C LEU A 147 -27.11 -9.68 21.02
N ASP A 148 -27.96 -8.75 20.61
CA ASP A 148 -28.64 -8.86 19.32
C ASP A 148 -27.71 -8.48 18.15
N ASP A 149 -28.15 -8.79 16.92
CA ASP A 149 -27.37 -8.50 15.73
C ASP A 149 -27.10 -7.00 15.52
N LYS A 150 -27.99 -6.13 16.01
CA LYS A 150 -27.85 -4.69 15.87
C LYS A 150 -26.77 -4.16 16.82
N GLU A 151 -26.74 -4.65 18.06
CA GLU A 151 -25.70 -4.31 19.04
C GLU A 151 -24.32 -4.71 18.52
N VAL A 152 -24.18 -5.92 17.97
CA VAL A 152 -22.92 -6.36 17.37
C VAL A 152 -22.54 -5.52 16.15
N GLU A 153 -23.51 -5.22 15.29
CA GLU A 153 -23.31 -4.38 14.12
C GLU A 153 -22.84 -2.96 14.53
N GLU A 154 -23.36 -2.37 15.59
CA GLU A 154 -22.91 -1.08 16.12
C GLU A 154 -21.44 -1.11 16.61
N MET A 155 -20.94 -2.27 17.04
CA MET A 155 -19.55 -2.43 17.49
C MET A 155 -18.52 -2.55 16.36
N LEU A 156 -18.93 -2.93 15.15
CA LEU A 156 -18.00 -3.18 14.04
C LEU A 156 -17.18 -1.96 13.61
N GLY A 157 -17.74 -0.76 13.75
CA GLY A 157 -17.10 0.49 13.33
C GLY A 157 -16.56 0.43 11.90
N LEU A 158 -15.27 0.68 11.72
CA LEU A 158 -14.60 0.73 10.41
C LEU A 158 -14.64 -0.60 9.66
N THR A 159 -14.81 -1.74 10.33
CA THR A 159 -14.98 -3.05 9.69
C THR A 159 -16.16 -3.06 8.71
N LYS A 160 -17.18 -2.20 8.92
CA LYS A 160 -18.27 -2.01 7.95
C LYS A 160 -17.78 -1.53 6.59
N VAL A 161 -16.85 -0.57 6.57
CA VAL A 161 -16.27 -0.05 5.32
C VAL A 161 -15.45 -1.13 4.63
N PHE A 162 -14.67 -1.91 5.38
CA PHE A 162 -13.93 -3.06 4.83
C PHE A 162 -14.88 -4.08 4.17
N ARG A 163 -15.98 -4.44 4.83
CA ARG A 163 -17.00 -5.36 4.26
C ARG A 163 -17.64 -4.80 2.99
N ILE A 164 -17.88 -3.50 2.94
CA ILE A 164 -18.40 -2.84 1.75
C ILE A 164 -17.38 -2.93 0.59
N LEU A 165 -16.08 -2.69 0.86
CA LEU A 165 -15.01 -2.83 -0.13
C LEU A 165 -14.92 -4.25 -0.68
N GLU A 166 -14.87 -5.25 0.22
CA GLU A 166 -14.81 -6.67 -0.12
C GLU A 166 -16.01 -7.08 -1.00
N ARG A 167 -17.24 -6.75 -0.58
CA ARG A 167 -18.47 -7.08 -1.33
C ARG A 167 -18.54 -6.36 -2.68
N ALA A 168 -18.02 -5.14 -2.77
CA ALA A 168 -18.05 -4.38 -4.02
C ALA A 168 -17.09 -4.97 -5.07
N GLY A 169 -16.05 -5.69 -4.65
CA GLY A 169 -15.12 -6.38 -5.55
C GLY A 169 -14.42 -5.44 -6.55
N LYS A 170 -14.27 -4.16 -6.20
CA LYS A 170 -13.65 -3.16 -7.06
C LYS A 170 -12.15 -3.42 -7.16
N PRO A 171 -11.51 -3.13 -8.31
CA PRO A 171 -10.06 -3.14 -8.39
C PRO A 171 -9.44 -2.24 -7.33
N LEU A 172 -8.44 -2.77 -6.64
CA LEU A 172 -7.71 -2.08 -5.59
C LEU A 172 -6.35 -1.61 -6.13
N VAL A 173 -6.01 -0.35 -5.91
CA VAL A 173 -4.73 0.25 -6.33
C VAL A 173 -3.99 0.73 -5.09
N GLY A 174 -2.69 0.49 -5.03
CA GLY A 174 -1.84 1.01 -3.95
C GLY A 174 -0.43 1.28 -4.44
N HIS A 175 0.44 1.75 -3.56
CA HIS A 175 1.85 1.96 -3.87
C HIS A 175 2.71 1.24 -2.86
N ASN A 176 3.43 0.18 -3.28
CA ASN A 176 4.24 -0.62 -2.36
C ASN A 176 3.43 -1.22 -1.19
N MET A 177 2.29 -1.81 -1.52
CA MET A 177 1.18 -2.00 -0.57
C MET A 177 1.24 -3.30 0.26
N LEU A 178 2.41 -3.94 0.38
CA LEU A 178 2.54 -5.23 1.07
C LEU A 178 2.21 -5.10 2.58
N CYS A 179 2.71 -4.04 3.22
CA CYS A 179 2.45 -3.78 4.64
C CYS A 179 0.99 -3.36 4.86
N ASP A 180 0.43 -2.54 3.97
CA ASP A 180 -0.97 -2.12 4.00
C ASP A 180 -1.90 -3.32 3.95
N LEU A 181 -1.68 -4.24 2.99
CA LEU A 181 -2.47 -5.46 2.84
C LEU A 181 -2.40 -6.35 4.09
N ALA A 182 -1.21 -6.51 4.68
CA ALA A 182 -1.05 -7.27 5.91
C ALA A 182 -1.82 -6.63 7.08
N LEU A 183 -1.71 -5.31 7.27
CA LEU A 183 -2.39 -4.63 8.36
C LEU A 183 -3.90 -4.56 8.17
N ILE A 184 -4.38 -4.35 6.94
CA ILE A 184 -5.82 -4.41 6.60
C ILE A 184 -6.37 -5.78 6.95
N TYR A 185 -5.67 -6.84 6.53
CA TYR A 185 -6.06 -8.21 6.85
C TYR A 185 -6.09 -8.46 8.36
N GLN A 186 -5.00 -8.12 9.08
CA GLN A 186 -4.88 -8.29 10.53
C GLN A 186 -6.01 -7.55 11.28
N SER A 187 -6.35 -6.34 10.81
CA SER A 187 -7.29 -5.46 11.50
C SER A 187 -8.74 -5.89 11.31
N PHE A 188 -9.13 -6.29 10.09
CA PHE A 188 -10.55 -6.47 9.75
C PHE A 188 -10.95 -7.93 9.51
N CYS A 189 -10.00 -8.81 9.16
CA CYS A 189 -10.28 -10.22 8.91
C CYS A 189 -10.01 -11.05 10.17
N GLN A 190 -8.75 -11.39 10.39
CA GLN A 190 -8.29 -12.29 11.43
C GLN A 190 -6.76 -12.19 11.52
N PRO A 191 -6.12 -12.82 12.52
CA PRO A 191 -4.66 -12.89 12.54
C PRO A 191 -4.11 -13.46 11.24
N LEU A 192 -3.00 -12.90 10.76
CA LEU A 192 -2.36 -13.36 9.51
C LEU A 192 -2.17 -14.88 9.50
N PRO A 193 -2.35 -15.55 8.33
CA PRO A 193 -2.21 -16.99 8.22
C PRO A 193 -0.84 -17.52 8.66
N GLU A 194 -0.74 -18.81 8.95
CA GLU A 194 0.52 -19.40 9.37
C GLU A 194 1.52 -19.51 8.22
N THR A 195 1.03 -19.69 7.00
CA THR A 195 1.89 -19.83 5.83
C THR A 195 1.77 -18.67 4.85
N TYR A 196 2.87 -18.42 4.15
CA TYR A 196 2.95 -17.40 3.10
C TYR A 196 1.97 -17.66 1.94
N GLU A 197 1.77 -18.92 1.55
CA GLU A 197 0.86 -19.27 0.46
C GLU A 197 -0.61 -19.08 0.85
N GLU A 198 -0.99 -19.37 2.09
CA GLU A 198 -2.34 -19.06 2.60
C GLU A 198 -2.58 -17.54 2.60
N PHE A 199 -1.61 -16.75 3.06
CA PHE A 199 -1.71 -15.30 3.00
C PHE A 199 -1.97 -14.78 1.58
N LYS A 200 -1.23 -15.29 0.58
CA LYS A 200 -1.44 -14.92 -0.83
C LYS A 200 -2.86 -15.27 -1.30
N ALA A 201 -3.29 -16.50 -1.02
CA ALA A 201 -4.60 -16.99 -1.44
C ALA A 201 -5.74 -16.17 -0.81
N GLU A 202 -5.65 -15.87 0.49
CA GLU A 202 -6.68 -15.11 1.20
C GLU A 202 -6.73 -13.64 0.77
N ILE A 203 -5.57 -12.98 0.59
CA ILE A 203 -5.54 -11.62 0.04
C ILE A 203 -6.16 -11.57 -1.35
N HIS A 204 -5.84 -12.54 -2.22
CA HIS A 204 -6.41 -12.61 -3.56
C HIS A 204 -7.92 -12.87 -3.53
N GLN A 205 -8.41 -13.67 -2.58
CA GLN A 205 -9.83 -13.91 -2.39
C GLN A 205 -10.58 -12.64 -1.99
N ILE A 206 -10.02 -11.85 -1.06
CA ILE A 206 -10.61 -10.58 -0.61
C ILE A 206 -10.56 -9.52 -1.71
N PHE A 207 -9.41 -9.41 -2.41
CA PHE A 207 -9.17 -8.43 -3.46
C PHE A 207 -8.73 -9.14 -4.76
N PRO A 208 -9.69 -9.49 -5.65
CA PRO A 208 -9.39 -10.25 -6.86
C PRO A 208 -8.53 -9.52 -7.89
N VAL A 209 -8.51 -8.19 -7.86
CA VAL A 209 -7.74 -7.34 -8.76
C VAL A 209 -7.00 -6.29 -7.94
N ILE A 210 -5.69 -6.45 -7.80
CA ILE A 210 -4.80 -5.50 -7.14
C ILE A 210 -3.77 -4.96 -8.14
N ILE A 211 -3.48 -3.67 -8.08
CA ILE A 211 -2.39 -3.04 -8.84
C ILE A 211 -1.48 -2.29 -7.86
N ASP A 212 -0.26 -2.80 -7.70
CA ASP A 212 0.81 -2.08 -7.02
C ASP A 212 1.53 -1.17 -8.01
N THR A 213 1.33 0.14 -7.84
CA THR A 213 1.89 1.15 -8.75
C THR A 213 3.41 1.20 -8.72
N LYS A 214 4.06 0.84 -7.61
CA LYS A 214 5.53 0.80 -7.54
C LYS A 214 6.07 -0.29 -8.45
N HIS A 215 5.49 -1.49 -8.36
CA HIS A 215 5.84 -2.59 -9.25
C HIS A 215 5.53 -2.25 -10.72
N LEU A 216 4.33 -1.71 -10.98
CA LEU A 216 3.91 -1.29 -12.33
C LEU A 216 4.91 -0.32 -12.94
N CYS A 217 5.20 0.80 -12.26
CA CYS A 217 6.13 1.83 -12.73
C CYS A 217 7.52 1.25 -13.02
N PHE A 218 8.04 0.41 -12.11
CA PHE A 218 9.31 -0.27 -12.32
C PHE A 218 9.30 -1.16 -13.58
N ALA A 219 8.25 -1.98 -13.74
CA ALA A 219 8.15 -2.92 -14.85
C ALA A 219 8.01 -2.23 -16.22
N VAL A 220 7.34 -1.08 -16.29
CA VAL A 220 7.14 -0.33 -17.54
C VAL A 220 8.18 0.77 -17.77
N GLN A 221 9.05 1.05 -16.80
CA GLN A 221 10.05 2.13 -16.84
C GLN A 221 10.85 2.11 -18.15
N LYS A 222 11.44 0.95 -18.51
CA LYS A 222 12.22 0.81 -19.75
C LYS A 222 11.38 1.04 -21.01
N ARG A 223 10.10 0.64 -20.98
CA ARG A 223 9.16 0.85 -22.09
C ARG A 223 8.81 2.32 -22.23
N LEU A 224 8.85 3.11 -21.16
CA LEU A 224 8.52 4.54 -21.14
C LEU A 224 9.77 5.42 -20.91
N SER A 225 10.97 4.91 -21.17
CA SER A 225 12.23 5.62 -20.91
C SER A 225 12.34 6.97 -21.63
N GLN A 226 11.80 7.06 -22.85
CA GLN A 226 11.76 8.29 -23.64
C GLN A 226 10.94 9.42 -22.97
N THR A 227 9.98 9.06 -22.11
CA THR A 227 9.18 10.03 -21.39
C THR A 227 10.00 10.79 -20.34
N LYS A 228 11.02 10.15 -19.75
CA LYS A 228 11.73 10.57 -18.54
C LYS A 228 10.82 10.89 -17.34
N LEU A 229 9.60 10.34 -17.31
CA LEU A 229 8.63 10.59 -16.24
C LEU A 229 8.69 9.54 -15.12
N LEU A 230 9.35 8.40 -15.36
CA LEU A 230 9.47 7.28 -14.42
C LEU A 230 10.91 7.06 -13.94
N GLU A 231 11.69 8.13 -13.82
CA GLU A 231 13.09 8.05 -13.36
C GLU A 231 13.19 7.73 -11.85
N PHE A 232 12.12 7.99 -11.10
CA PHE A 232 12.01 7.76 -9.66
C PHE A 232 11.01 6.65 -9.33
N THR A 233 11.08 6.13 -8.11
CA THR A 233 10.18 5.06 -7.63
C THR A 233 9.43 5.41 -6.34
N SER A 234 9.62 6.63 -5.82
CA SER A 234 8.82 7.16 -4.72
C SER A 234 7.47 7.64 -5.26
N LEU A 235 6.42 7.53 -4.44
CA LEU A 235 5.09 7.99 -4.84
C LEU A 235 5.07 9.50 -5.11
N THR A 236 5.72 10.28 -4.23
CA THR A 236 5.83 11.74 -4.31
C THR A 236 6.46 12.20 -5.62
N ASP A 237 7.61 11.63 -5.99
CA ASP A 237 8.32 12.02 -7.21
C ASP A 237 7.55 11.58 -8.46
N LEU A 238 6.95 10.38 -8.44
CA LEU A 238 6.14 9.88 -9.54
C LEU A 238 4.91 10.77 -9.77
N CYS A 239 4.17 11.09 -8.71
CA CYS A 239 3.00 11.95 -8.78
C CYS A 239 3.39 13.35 -9.27
N GLY A 240 4.48 13.92 -8.72
CA GLY A 240 5.02 15.22 -9.14
C GLY A 240 5.45 15.25 -10.61
N ALA A 241 6.15 14.22 -11.08
CA ALA A 241 6.60 14.12 -12.46
C ALA A 241 5.42 13.97 -13.44
N LEU A 242 4.47 13.09 -13.14
CA LEU A 242 3.31 12.81 -13.98
C LEU A 242 2.29 13.96 -13.99
N GLY A 243 2.18 14.72 -12.89
CA GLY A 243 1.36 15.92 -12.77
C GLY A 243 2.05 17.21 -13.24
N SER A 244 3.33 17.16 -13.59
CA SER A 244 4.03 18.32 -14.17
C SER A 244 3.43 18.75 -15.51
N GLN A 245 3.75 19.96 -15.98
CA GLN A 245 3.34 20.41 -17.33
C GLN A 245 3.79 19.41 -18.41
N ARG A 246 5.03 18.92 -18.31
CA ARG A 246 5.56 17.89 -19.21
C ARG A 246 4.73 16.60 -19.13
N GLY A 247 4.45 16.12 -17.92
CA GLY A 247 3.67 14.90 -17.71
C GLY A 247 2.25 15.02 -18.25
N THR A 248 1.59 16.15 -17.99
CA THR A 248 0.21 16.47 -18.40
C THR A 248 0.05 16.49 -19.91
N PHE A 249 0.97 17.18 -20.61
CA PHE A 249 0.89 17.39 -22.05
C PHE A 249 1.70 16.39 -22.88
N TYR A 250 2.27 15.34 -22.26
CA TYR A 250 3.06 14.34 -22.99
C TYR A 250 2.23 13.54 -24.01
N ALA A 251 0.98 13.21 -23.66
CA ALA A 251 0.07 12.43 -24.50
C ALA A 251 -1.33 13.08 -24.53
N LEU A 252 -1.97 13.04 -25.71
CA LEU A 252 -3.33 13.55 -25.91
C LEU A 252 -4.36 12.74 -25.12
N PHE A 253 -5.46 13.38 -24.73
CA PHE A 253 -6.53 12.78 -23.91
C PHE A 253 -6.03 12.20 -22.58
N SER A 254 -5.01 12.86 -22.04
CA SER A 254 -4.43 12.54 -20.75
C SER A 254 -5.49 12.58 -19.65
N PRO A 255 -5.55 11.59 -18.74
CA PRO A 255 -6.54 11.57 -17.68
C PRO A 255 -6.47 12.82 -16.83
N GLU A 256 -7.60 13.54 -16.77
CA GLU A 256 -7.81 14.68 -15.90
C GLU A 256 -8.56 14.19 -14.66
N VAL A 257 -7.96 14.38 -13.48
CA VAL A 257 -8.58 13.98 -12.22
C VAL A 257 -8.93 15.22 -11.43
N SER A 258 -10.21 15.38 -11.13
CA SER A 258 -10.74 16.40 -10.24
C SER A 258 -11.03 15.79 -8.88
N HIS A 259 -11.04 16.62 -7.85
CA HIS A 259 -11.45 16.19 -6.51
C HIS A 259 -12.96 16.39 -6.35
N GLY A 260 -13.62 15.45 -5.67
CA GLY A 260 -15.04 15.60 -5.31
C GLY A 260 -15.30 16.83 -4.43
N GLU A 261 -16.57 17.25 -4.30
CA GLU A 261 -16.95 18.52 -3.66
C GLU A 261 -16.40 18.70 -2.23
N GLN A 262 -16.40 17.63 -1.43
CA GLN A 262 -15.86 17.63 -0.06
C GLN A 262 -14.33 17.44 -0.02
N CYS A 263 -13.69 17.32 -1.18
CA CYS A 263 -12.28 17.02 -1.32
C CYS A 263 -11.36 18.25 -1.57
N HIS A 264 -11.90 19.47 -1.54
CA HIS A 264 -11.22 20.71 -1.93
C HIS A 264 -9.83 20.96 -1.32
N ARG A 265 -9.55 20.54 -0.08
CA ARG A 265 -8.21 20.67 0.52
C ARG A 265 -7.09 20.10 -0.37
N TYR A 266 -7.33 18.95 -1.01
CA TYR A 266 -6.36 18.33 -1.93
C TYR A 266 -6.23 19.05 -3.27
N SER A 267 -7.17 19.93 -3.62
CA SER A 267 -7.10 20.72 -4.85
C SER A 267 -6.10 21.89 -4.74
N GLY A 268 -5.83 22.37 -3.53
CA GLY A 268 -4.95 23.52 -3.27
C GLY A 268 -3.62 23.18 -2.61
N GLU A 269 -3.54 22.05 -1.91
CA GLU A 269 -2.38 21.69 -1.09
C GLU A 269 -1.86 20.28 -1.43
N ARG A 270 -0.53 20.14 -1.50
CA ARG A 270 0.12 18.83 -1.59
C ARG A 270 0.42 18.36 -0.18
N VAL A 271 -0.33 17.38 0.30
CA VAL A 271 -0.27 16.89 1.69
C VAL A 271 0.22 15.43 1.68
N PHE A 272 1.45 15.22 1.20
CA PHE A 272 2.09 13.90 1.22
C PHE A 272 2.24 13.40 2.66
N HIS A 273 2.29 12.07 2.84
CA HIS A 273 2.36 11.43 4.16
C HIS A 273 1.09 11.66 4.98
N GLU A 274 -0.02 11.65 4.26
CA GLU A 274 -1.37 11.55 4.80
C GLU A 274 -2.14 10.55 3.94
N ALA A 275 -2.68 9.51 4.57
CA ALA A 275 -3.06 8.28 3.89
C ALA A 275 -4.01 8.52 2.70
N GLY A 276 -5.03 9.37 2.84
CA GLY A 276 -5.99 9.60 1.75
C GLY A 276 -5.43 10.40 0.58
N PHE A 277 -4.38 11.20 0.81
CA PHE A 277 -3.70 11.92 -0.26
C PHE A 277 -2.76 10.98 -1.01
N ASP A 278 -2.06 10.11 -0.28
CA ASP A 278 -1.18 9.12 -0.87
C ASP A 278 -1.98 8.04 -1.61
N ALA A 279 -3.13 7.62 -1.09
CA ALA A 279 -4.11 6.81 -1.82
C ALA A 279 -4.56 7.49 -3.12
N TYR A 280 -4.90 8.79 -3.09
CA TYR A 280 -5.21 9.56 -4.28
C TYR A 280 -4.02 9.58 -5.27
N CYS A 281 -2.80 9.82 -4.78
CA CYS A 281 -1.60 9.84 -5.61
C CYS A 281 -1.36 8.49 -6.27
N ALA A 282 -1.57 7.38 -5.56
CA ALA A 282 -1.44 6.03 -6.13
C ALA A 282 -2.45 5.81 -7.27
N GLY A 283 -3.73 6.15 -7.06
CA GLY A 283 -4.74 6.07 -8.11
C GLY A 283 -4.45 6.97 -9.31
N PHE A 284 -3.95 8.19 -9.07
CA PHE A 284 -3.50 9.11 -10.11
C PHE A 284 -2.34 8.51 -10.91
N VAL A 285 -1.27 8.05 -10.24
CA VAL A 285 -0.11 7.41 -10.88
C VAL A 285 -0.54 6.24 -11.76
N PHE A 286 -1.42 5.38 -11.26
CA PHE A 286 -1.99 4.28 -12.05
C PHE A 286 -2.63 4.76 -13.36
N LEU A 287 -3.58 5.70 -13.28
CA LEU A 287 -4.28 6.22 -14.47
C LEU A 287 -3.31 6.83 -15.48
N ARG A 288 -2.37 7.65 -15.00
CA ARG A 288 -1.40 8.35 -15.85
C ARG A 288 -0.45 7.37 -16.54
N VAL A 289 0.07 6.38 -15.81
CA VAL A 289 1.01 5.39 -16.35
C VAL A 289 0.32 4.44 -17.34
N ALA A 290 -0.88 3.96 -17.01
CA ALA A 290 -1.66 3.12 -17.92
C ALA A 290 -1.99 3.87 -19.22
N HIS A 291 -2.34 5.15 -19.13
CA HIS A 291 -2.57 5.99 -20.30
C HIS A 291 -1.30 6.20 -21.15
N LEU A 292 -0.17 6.56 -20.54
CA LEU A 292 1.10 6.71 -21.25
C LEU A 292 1.49 5.43 -21.99
N LEU A 293 1.30 4.27 -21.36
CA LEU A 293 1.59 2.99 -21.98
C LEU A 293 0.66 2.70 -23.16
N ALA A 294 -0.62 3.03 -23.04
CA ALA A 294 -1.61 2.85 -24.08
C ALA A 294 -1.34 3.77 -25.30
N MET A 295 -0.85 4.99 -25.06
CA MET A 295 -0.57 6.00 -26.08
C MET A 295 0.83 5.92 -26.70
N LYS A 296 1.75 5.11 -26.14
CA LYS A 296 3.18 5.08 -26.51
C LYS A 296 3.45 5.04 -28.02
N ASN A 297 2.65 4.31 -28.78
CA ASN A 297 2.82 4.13 -30.23
C ASN A 297 1.63 4.68 -31.05
N VAL A 298 0.80 5.53 -30.45
CA VAL A 298 -0.36 6.12 -31.11
C VAL A 298 0.04 7.47 -31.70
N LYS A 299 -0.19 7.65 -33.02
CA LYS A 299 0.07 8.94 -33.68
C LYS A 299 -0.98 9.96 -33.26
N SER A 300 -0.60 11.24 -33.21
CA SER A 300 -1.51 12.33 -32.83
C SER A 300 -2.77 12.41 -33.69
N THR A 301 -2.69 12.03 -34.98
CA THR A 301 -3.83 11.99 -35.92
C THR A 301 -4.81 10.85 -35.66
N GLU A 302 -4.38 9.82 -34.94
CA GLU A 302 -5.15 8.60 -34.62
C GLU A 302 -5.58 8.58 -33.14
N ALA A 303 -5.12 9.56 -32.36
CA ALA A 303 -5.36 9.63 -30.93
C ALA A 303 -6.86 9.79 -30.62
N GLN A 304 -7.34 8.96 -29.71
CA GLN A 304 -8.69 9.04 -29.16
C GLN A 304 -8.63 8.81 -27.66
N ALA A 305 -9.64 9.31 -26.95
CA ALA A 305 -9.74 9.10 -25.52
C ALA A 305 -9.96 7.61 -25.19
N ILE A 306 -9.27 7.11 -24.17
CA ILE A 306 -9.18 5.69 -23.87
C ILE A 306 -10.05 5.34 -22.66
N HIS A 307 -10.97 4.41 -22.85
CA HIS A 307 -11.78 3.87 -21.76
C HIS A 307 -10.94 3.09 -20.75
N LEU A 308 -11.30 3.21 -19.47
CA LEU A 308 -10.64 2.53 -18.34
C LEU A 308 -10.51 1.01 -18.51
N ARG A 309 -11.51 0.35 -19.10
CA ARG A 309 -11.44 -1.10 -19.41
C ARG A 309 -10.20 -1.46 -20.24
N ARG A 310 -9.78 -0.57 -21.15
CA ARG A 310 -8.57 -0.77 -21.95
C ARG A 310 -7.31 -0.63 -21.10
N TYR A 311 -7.29 0.26 -20.11
CA TYR A 311 -6.20 0.34 -19.15
C TYR A 311 -6.07 -0.98 -18.39
N PHE A 312 -7.13 -1.48 -17.76
CA PHE A 312 -7.06 -2.77 -17.04
C PHE A 312 -6.62 -3.94 -17.95
N LYS A 313 -7.12 -4.01 -19.18
CA LYS A 313 -6.66 -5.02 -20.15
C LYS A 313 -5.16 -4.92 -20.45
N LEU A 314 -4.61 -3.71 -20.55
CA LEU A 314 -3.18 -3.51 -20.74
C LEU A 314 -2.37 -3.84 -19.48
N MET A 315 -3.00 -3.73 -18.31
CA MET A 315 -2.39 -3.97 -17.01
C MET A 315 -2.49 -5.43 -16.55
N GLU A 316 -3.19 -6.31 -17.28
CA GLU A 316 -3.30 -7.75 -16.98
C GLU A 316 -1.96 -8.40 -16.54
N PRO A 317 -0.80 -8.13 -17.19
CA PRO A 317 0.48 -8.71 -16.76
C PRO A 317 1.01 -8.20 -15.42
N PHE A 318 0.40 -7.19 -14.81
CA PHE A 318 0.84 -6.56 -13.55
C PHE A 318 -0.22 -6.68 -12.44
N ILE A 319 -1.42 -7.17 -12.78
CA ILE A 319 -2.48 -7.41 -11.81
C ILE A 319 -2.04 -8.50 -10.83
N ASN A 320 -2.34 -8.30 -9.54
CA ASN A 320 -2.06 -9.21 -8.43
C ASN A 320 -0.56 -9.47 -8.21
N ARG A 321 0.29 -8.53 -8.64
CA ARG A 321 1.74 -8.54 -8.40
C ARG A 321 2.12 -7.41 -7.46
N ILE A 322 2.43 -7.77 -6.22
CA ILE A 322 2.72 -6.81 -5.14
C ILE A 322 4.21 -6.53 -5.11
N ASN A 323 4.59 -5.26 -5.02
CA ASN A 323 6.00 -4.89 -5.01
C ASN A 323 6.71 -5.46 -3.78
N LEU A 324 7.93 -6.00 -3.97
CA LEU A 324 8.78 -6.46 -2.88
C LEU A 324 10.05 -5.61 -2.80
N ILE A 325 10.12 -4.73 -1.79
CA ILE A 325 11.33 -3.93 -1.52
C ILE A 325 12.41 -4.82 -0.92
N ARG A 326 13.67 -4.65 -1.35
CA ARG A 326 14.83 -5.35 -0.77
C ARG A 326 14.55 -6.84 -0.59
N GLY A 327 14.10 -7.51 -1.66
CA GLY A 327 13.87 -8.94 -1.69
C GLY A 327 14.67 -9.64 -2.81
N PRO A 328 14.71 -10.98 -2.78
CA PRO A 328 15.41 -11.78 -3.79
C PRO A 328 14.64 -11.85 -5.12
N ILE A 329 13.36 -11.44 -5.09
CA ILE A 329 12.47 -11.20 -6.24
C ILE A 329 11.99 -9.74 -6.22
N HIS A 330 11.46 -9.26 -7.36
CA HIS A 330 10.96 -7.88 -7.47
C HIS A 330 9.49 -7.73 -7.04
N TYR A 331 8.73 -8.81 -7.07
CA TYR A 331 7.30 -8.80 -6.73
C TYR A 331 6.85 -10.18 -6.24
N ILE A 332 5.80 -10.17 -5.43
CA ILE A 332 5.02 -11.34 -5.02
C ILE A 332 3.88 -11.52 -6.03
N ASP A 333 3.69 -12.71 -6.57
CA ASP A 333 2.54 -13.03 -7.44
C ASP A 333 1.46 -13.73 -6.60
N LEU A 334 0.34 -13.07 -6.33
CA LEU A 334 -0.69 -13.59 -5.42
C LEU A 334 -1.47 -14.78 -5.99
N VAL A 335 -1.41 -15.01 -7.31
CA VAL A 335 -2.19 -16.05 -7.99
C VAL A 335 -1.31 -17.23 -8.38
N ALA A 336 -0.14 -16.93 -8.94
CA ALA A 336 0.80 -17.92 -9.42
C ALA A 336 1.93 -18.16 -8.40
N ARG A 337 2.92 -18.94 -8.84
CA ARG A 337 4.20 -19.00 -8.14
C ARG A 337 4.95 -17.70 -8.34
N ASP A 338 5.70 -17.32 -7.32
CA ASP A 338 6.60 -16.18 -7.41
C ASP A 338 7.62 -16.37 -8.55
N PRO A 339 8.06 -15.28 -9.17
CA PRO A 339 9.06 -15.35 -10.23
C PRO A 339 10.34 -16.02 -9.72
N PRO A 340 11.12 -16.66 -10.62
CA PRO A 340 12.42 -17.21 -10.23
C PRO A 340 13.32 -16.10 -9.69
N LEU A 341 14.25 -16.46 -8.82
CA LEU A 341 15.22 -15.53 -8.24
C LEU A 341 16.02 -14.84 -9.37
N ILE A 342 15.96 -13.51 -9.42
CA ILE A 342 16.56 -12.71 -10.52
C ILE A 342 17.89 -12.07 -10.07
N ARG A 343 18.25 -12.17 -8.79
CA ARG A 343 19.42 -11.48 -8.25
C ARG A 343 20.75 -12.11 -8.65
N SER A 344 21.77 -11.26 -8.74
CA SER A 344 23.16 -11.64 -8.93
C SER A 344 23.60 -12.66 -7.87
N PRO A 345 24.50 -13.60 -8.21
CA PRO A 345 25.03 -14.56 -7.26
C PRO A 345 25.69 -13.86 -6.08
N TRP A 346 25.64 -14.51 -4.91
CA TRP A 346 26.28 -14.02 -3.70
C TRP A 346 27.76 -13.77 -3.93
N LEU A 347 28.24 -12.62 -3.46
CA LEU A 347 29.65 -12.30 -3.49
C LEU A 347 30.27 -12.70 -2.15
N VAL A 348 31.18 -13.67 -2.17
CA VAL A 348 31.99 -13.98 -0.99
C VAL A 348 33.22 -13.10 -1.01
N VAL A 349 33.32 -12.19 -0.03
CA VAL A 349 34.43 -11.26 0.11
C VAL A 349 35.33 -11.70 1.26
N SER A 350 36.63 -11.73 1.01
CA SER A 350 37.66 -12.03 2.01
C SER A 350 38.89 -11.18 1.77
N THR A 351 39.55 -10.77 2.83
CA THR A 351 40.86 -10.12 2.75
C THR A 351 41.96 -11.17 2.57
N PRO A 352 43.00 -10.89 1.75
CA PRO A 352 44.12 -11.81 1.55
C PRO A 352 44.85 -12.18 2.86
N ASP A 353 44.91 -11.23 3.80
CA ASP A 353 45.55 -11.36 5.11
C ASP A 353 44.60 -11.84 6.23
N ARG A 354 43.33 -12.13 5.90
CA ARG A 354 42.26 -12.46 6.86
C ARG A 354 42.04 -11.41 7.95
N SER A 355 42.47 -10.17 7.71
CA SER A 355 42.12 -9.04 8.56
C SER A 355 40.60 -8.89 8.66
N GLN A 356 40.13 -8.33 9.78
CA GLN A 356 38.71 -8.16 10.01
C GLN A 356 38.13 -7.15 9.00
N LEU A 357 37.31 -7.64 8.08
CA LEU A 357 36.46 -6.80 7.25
C LEU A 357 35.33 -6.22 8.10
N THR A 358 35.16 -4.90 8.05
CA THR A 358 34.01 -4.22 8.66
C THR A 358 32.98 -3.85 7.60
N LEU A 359 31.71 -3.74 8.01
CA LEU A 359 30.62 -3.30 7.13
C LEU A 359 30.92 -1.96 6.47
N GLN A 360 31.49 -1.01 7.23
CA GLN A 360 31.85 0.31 6.74
C GLN A 360 32.91 0.27 5.64
N LEU A 361 33.92 -0.62 5.76
CA LEU A 361 34.92 -0.82 4.72
C LEU A 361 34.29 -1.39 3.45
N LEU A 362 33.46 -2.41 3.58
CA LEU A 362 32.79 -3.05 2.43
C LEU A 362 31.87 -2.07 1.68
N GLN A 363 31.07 -1.29 2.41
CA GLN A 363 30.19 -0.29 1.83
C GLN A 363 30.98 0.83 1.12
N LYS A 364 32.11 1.25 1.70
CA LYS A 364 33.00 2.27 1.11
C LYS A 364 33.65 1.77 -0.19
N GLU A 365 34.17 0.55 -0.19
CA GLU A 365 34.93 0.00 -1.34
C GLU A 365 34.01 -0.36 -2.51
N LEU A 366 32.83 -0.93 -2.24
CA LEU A 366 31.93 -1.40 -3.29
C LEU A 366 30.96 -0.33 -3.79
N ASN A 367 30.86 0.81 -3.10
CA ASN A 367 30.07 1.99 -3.47
C ASN A 367 28.65 1.68 -3.98
N CYS A 368 27.97 0.74 -3.33
CA CYS A 368 26.59 0.37 -3.62
C CYS A 368 25.85 -0.05 -2.33
N VAL A 369 24.52 0.00 -2.37
CA VAL A 369 23.68 -0.48 -1.28
C VAL A 369 23.67 -2.01 -1.32
N MET A 370 23.97 -2.65 -0.21
CA MET A 370 24.06 -4.10 -0.11
C MET A 370 23.76 -4.60 1.30
N ASP A 371 23.38 -5.86 1.39
CA ASP A 371 23.33 -6.57 2.66
C ASP A 371 24.57 -7.43 2.81
N VAL A 372 25.11 -7.46 4.02
CA VAL A 372 26.33 -8.20 4.33
C VAL A 372 26.05 -9.13 5.50
N ARG A 373 26.42 -10.40 5.32
CA ARG A 373 26.34 -11.45 6.33
C ARG A 373 27.72 -12.01 6.62
N GLN A 374 28.17 -11.96 7.87
CA GLN A 374 29.44 -12.58 8.25
C GLN A 374 29.31 -14.12 8.19
N LEU A 375 30.25 -14.77 7.49
CA LEU A 375 30.23 -16.24 7.31
C LEU A 375 30.99 -16.97 8.42
N THR A 376 32.04 -16.36 8.96
CA THR A 376 32.83 -16.92 10.07
C THR A 376 33.37 -15.81 10.96
N PRO A 377 33.11 -15.82 12.29
CA PRO A 377 33.57 -14.78 13.22
C PRO A 377 35.11 -14.61 13.23
N ILE A 378 35.84 -15.69 12.95
CA ILE A 378 37.28 -15.81 13.20
C ILE A 378 38.14 -15.45 11.96
N LEU A 379 37.57 -15.43 10.75
CA LEU A 379 38.36 -15.46 9.51
C LEU A 379 38.12 -14.26 8.56
N GLY A 380 37.42 -13.22 9.01
CA GLY A 380 37.17 -12.03 8.20
C GLY A 380 36.34 -12.27 6.93
N ARG A 381 35.69 -13.44 6.77
CA ARG A 381 34.90 -13.77 5.58
C ARG A 381 33.47 -13.25 5.67
N HIS A 382 33.05 -12.55 4.63
CA HIS A 382 31.71 -11.98 4.52
C HIS A 382 31.05 -12.42 3.22
N CYS A 383 29.73 -12.57 3.27
CA CYS A 383 28.87 -12.76 2.12
C CYS A 383 28.12 -11.45 1.88
N CYS A 384 28.22 -10.90 0.68
CA CYS A 384 27.52 -9.68 0.27
C CYS A 384 26.47 -10.03 -0.77
N GLN A 385 25.29 -9.41 -0.63
CA GLN A 385 24.22 -9.47 -1.63
C GLN A 385 23.88 -8.04 -2.05
N LEU A 386 24.05 -7.78 -3.34
CA LEU A 386 23.80 -6.49 -3.99
C LEU A 386 22.32 -6.35 -4.36
#